data_AF-A0AA36I8H1-F1
#
_entry.id   AF-A0AA36I8H1-F1
#
_cell.length_a   1.000
_cell.length_b   1.000
_cell.length_c   1.000
_cell.angle_alpha   90.00
_cell.angle_beta   90.00
_cell.angle_gamma   90.00
#
_symmetry.space_group_name_H-M   'P 1'
#
loop_
_entity.id
_entity.type
_entity.pdbx_description
1 polymer ?
#
loop_
_entity_poly.entity_id
_entity_poly.type
_entity_poly.pdbx_seq_one_letter_code
_entity_poly.pdbx_strand_id
1 'polypeptide(L)'
;MPKRKSDCAHEELHPRAQALKELPRQALLGFRRELALQPFPQALCHLQEWPRLVDELRDVEAKLVAEAVALALGGDIWCWALPSTVEEVDAAQGALKTMLEDGRQRLLAALRNGDNFCAAVKQHCGKKDGQALMRLGKTRVMWLLGASPEEGIEWTKRKRRRPRRKGKQVTEAESEESFSSEKNEPSEAKKTHDATLQFLRSIREKRNAKMQETTC
;
A
#
# COMPACT_ATOMS: atom_id res chain seq x y z
N MET A 1 3.38 -28.03 -14.57
CA MET A 1 3.50 -27.12 -13.42
C MET A 1 2.42 -27.48 -12.41
N PRO A 2 2.72 -28.28 -11.38
CA PRO A 2 1.71 -28.71 -10.42
C PRO A 2 1.27 -27.51 -9.58
N LYS A 3 -0.05 -27.33 -9.46
CA LYS A 3 -0.67 -26.38 -8.55
C LYS A 3 -0.29 -26.80 -7.13
N ARG A 4 0.57 -26.02 -6.46
CA ARG A 4 0.77 -26.17 -5.01
C ARG A 4 -0.59 -25.93 -4.37
N LYS A 5 -1.24 -27.01 -3.93
CA LYS A 5 -2.24 -26.90 -2.86
C LYS A 5 -1.46 -26.27 -1.71
N SER A 6 -1.77 -25.02 -1.39
CA SER A 6 -1.37 -24.50 -0.09
C SER A 6 -2.18 -25.34 0.88
N ASP A 7 -1.53 -26.34 1.46
CA ASP A 7 -1.98 -26.91 2.71
C ASP A 7 -1.99 -25.73 3.68
N CYS A 8 -3.14 -25.04 3.74
CA CYS A 8 -3.42 -24.10 4.80
C CYS A 8 -3.50 -24.98 6.03
N ALA A 9 -2.36 -25.19 6.67
CA ALA A 9 -2.33 -25.64 8.04
C ALA A 9 -3.35 -24.77 8.76
N HIS A 10 -4.44 -25.40 9.19
CA HIS A 10 -5.38 -24.77 10.09
C HIS A 10 -4.58 -24.56 11.38
N GLU A 11 -3.83 -23.46 11.47
CA GLU A 11 -3.29 -23.01 12.73
C GLU A 11 -4.48 -22.96 13.67
N GLU A 12 -4.43 -23.79 14.71
CA GLU A 12 -5.48 -23.86 15.70
C GLU A 12 -5.57 -22.48 16.34
N LEU A 13 -6.63 -21.76 15.95
CA LEU A 13 -7.00 -20.48 16.53
C LEU A 13 -6.99 -20.61 18.05
N HIS A 14 -6.30 -19.69 18.71
CA HIS A 14 -6.26 -19.60 20.17
C HIS A 14 -7.69 -19.80 20.72
N PRO A 15 -7.94 -20.78 21.61
CA PRO A 15 -9.30 -21.19 21.98
C PRO A 15 -10.20 -20.03 22.42
N ARG A 16 -9.63 -19.07 23.18
CA ARG A 16 -10.36 -17.86 23.63
C ARG A 16 -10.72 -16.90 22.49
N ALA A 17 -9.93 -16.86 21.42
CA ALA A 17 -10.21 -16.01 20.27
C ALA A 17 -11.26 -16.64 19.32
N GLN A 18 -11.69 -17.88 19.57
CA GLN A 18 -12.78 -18.50 18.81
C GLN A 18 -14.15 -17.88 19.14
N ALA A 19 -14.32 -17.30 20.32
CA ALA A 19 -15.54 -16.59 20.71
C ALA A 19 -15.86 -15.40 19.79
N LEU A 20 -14.86 -14.85 19.08
CA LEU A 20 -15.07 -13.82 18.05
C LEU A 20 -15.95 -14.30 16.89
N LYS A 21 -16.05 -15.61 16.63
CA LYS A 21 -16.90 -16.16 15.57
C LYS A 21 -18.40 -16.00 15.86
N GLU A 22 -18.76 -15.78 17.13
CA GLU A 22 -20.15 -15.59 17.55
C GLU A 22 -20.63 -14.15 17.32
N LEU A 23 -19.70 -13.20 17.11
CA LEU A 23 -20.05 -11.81 16.87
C LEU A 23 -20.70 -11.62 15.49
N PRO A 24 -21.70 -10.73 15.38
CA PRO A 24 -22.20 -10.28 14.10
C PRO A 24 -21.06 -9.75 13.24
N ARG A 25 -21.08 -10.06 11.93
CA ARG A 25 -20.05 -9.62 10.98
C ARG A 25 -19.78 -8.11 11.05
N GLN A 26 -20.82 -7.30 11.27
CA GLN A 26 -20.70 -5.85 11.38
C GLN A 26 -19.87 -5.43 12.61
N ALA A 27 -20.06 -6.08 13.75
CA ALA A 27 -19.28 -5.84 14.96
C ALA A 27 -17.81 -6.24 14.76
N LEU A 28 -17.56 -7.38 14.10
CA LEU A 28 -16.20 -7.81 13.74
C LEU A 28 -15.48 -6.81 12.83
N LEU A 29 -16.19 -6.23 11.85
CA LEU A 29 -15.63 -5.22 10.97
C LEU A 29 -15.33 -3.91 11.71
N GLY A 30 -16.25 -3.45 12.57
CA GLY A 30 -16.02 -2.31 13.44
C GLY A 30 -14.80 -2.52 14.34
N PHE A 31 -14.76 -3.64 15.04
CA PHE A 31 -13.64 -4.00 15.92
C PHE A 31 -12.32 -4.11 15.16
N ARG A 32 -12.32 -4.68 13.94
CA ARG A 32 -11.16 -4.68 13.06
C ARG A 32 -10.62 -3.27 12.79
N ARG A 33 -11.52 -2.32 12.50
CA ARG A 33 -11.14 -0.93 12.26
C ARG A 33 -10.47 -0.35 13.51
N GLU A 34 -11.09 -0.52 14.67
CA GLU A 34 -10.56 0.00 15.93
C GLU A 34 -9.21 -0.63 16.29
N LEU A 35 -9.06 -1.96 16.13
CA LEU A 35 -7.78 -2.65 16.32
C LEU A 35 -6.64 -2.09 15.46
N ALA A 36 -6.95 -1.59 14.27
CA ALA A 36 -5.95 -1.06 13.35
C ALA A 36 -5.59 0.41 13.58
N LEU A 37 -6.45 1.14 14.30
CA LEU A 37 -6.34 2.59 14.52
C LEU A 37 -6.03 2.95 15.98
N GLN A 38 -6.27 2.04 16.92
CA GLN A 38 -6.15 2.32 18.34
C GLN A 38 -5.30 1.23 19.02
N PRO A 39 -4.69 1.54 20.18
CA PRO A 39 -4.07 0.51 20.98
C PRO A 39 -5.13 -0.51 21.44
N PHE A 40 -4.68 -1.74 21.66
CA PHE A 40 -5.55 -2.89 21.88
C PHE A 40 -6.57 -2.71 23.03
N PRO A 41 -6.20 -2.18 24.22
CA PRO A 41 -7.16 -1.96 25.30
C PRO A 41 -8.30 -1.00 24.91
N GLN A 42 -8.00 0.04 24.13
CA GLN A 42 -8.99 1.00 23.65
C GLN A 42 -9.88 0.38 22.57
N ALA A 43 -9.32 -0.45 21.69
CA ALA A 43 -10.09 -1.19 20.70
C ALA A 43 -11.11 -2.13 21.36
N LEU A 44 -10.77 -2.76 22.50
CA LEU A 44 -11.69 -3.61 23.26
C LEU A 44 -12.93 -2.86 23.76
N CYS A 45 -12.85 -1.54 23.99
CA CYS A 45 -14.01 -0.73 24.35
C CYS A 45 -15.09 -0.72 23.25
N HIS A 46 -14.74 -1.04 22.00
CA HIS A 46 -15.74 -1.18 20.93
C HIS A 46 -16.64 -2.42 21.10
N LEU A 47 -16.22 -3.38 21.93
CA LEU A 47 -16.96 -4.60 22.23
C LEU A 47 -17.73 -4.51 23.56
N GLN A 48 -18.01 -3.30 24.07
CA GLN A 48 -18.71 -3.09 25.35
C GLN A 48 -20.09 -3.77 25.42
N GLU A 49 -20.76 -3.97 24.29
CA GLU A 49 -22.03 -4.71 24.22
C GLU A 49 -21.85 -6.22 24.50
N TRP A 50 -20.61 -6.72 24.48
CA TRP A 50 -20.22 -8.11 24.75
C TRP A 50 -19.19 -8.19 25.88
N PRO A 51 -19.56 -7.86 27.13
CA PRO A 51 -18.61 -7.75 28.24
C PRO A 51 -17.86 -9.05 28.53
N ARG A 52 -18.53 -10.21 28.37
CA ARG A 52 -17.89 -11.53 28.53
C ARG A 52 -16.71 -11.71 27.57
N LEU A 53 -16.88 -11.28 26.32
CA LEU A 53 -15.84 -11.38 25.29
C LEU A 53 -14.68 -10.42 25.59
N VAL A 54 -14.98 -9.21 26.10
CA VAL A 54 -13.94 -8.26 26.53
C VAL A 54 -13.07 -8.85 27.63
N ASP A 55 -13.66 -9.52 28.62
CA ASP A 55 -12.92 -10.18 29.70
C ASP A 55 -12.06 -11.35 29.16
N GLU A 56 -12.61 -12.16 28.24
CA GLU A 56 -11.87 -13.28 27.63
C GLU A 56 -10.67 -12.83 26.77
N LEU A 57 -10.79 -11.70 26.08
CA LEU A 57 -9.76 -11.16 25.19
C LEU A 57 -8.73 -10.28 25.89
N ARG A 58 -8.99 -9.83 27.13
CA ARG A 58 -8.12 -8.89 27.87
C ARG A 58 -6.69 -9.39 28.03
N ASP A 59 -6.53 -10.68 28.28
CA ASP A 59 -5.23 -11.34 28.50
C ASP A 59 -4.66 -11.99 27.23
N VAL A 60 -5.32 -11.81 26.08
CA VAL A 60 -4.88 -12.37 24.80
C VAL A 60 -4.00 -11.36 24.07
N GLU A 61 -2.89 -11.82 23.50
CA GLU A 61 -2.02 -10.96 22.71
C GLU A 61 -2.78 -10.35 21.52
N ALA A 62 -2.69 -9.03 21.35
CA ALA A 62 -3.39 -8.28 20.31
C ALA A 62 -3.20 -8.86 18.90
N LYS A 63 -2.01 -9.40 18.62
CA LYS A 63 -1.69 -10.05 17.36
C LYS A 63 -2.57 -11.28 17.10
N LEU A 64 -2.73 -12.15 18.09
CA LEU A 64 -3.58 -13.36 17.99
C LEU A 64 -5.05 -12.98 17.82
N VAL A 65 -5.50 -11.91 18.49
CA VAL A 65 -6.86 -11.39 18.31
C VAL A 65 -7.07 -10.86 16.90
N ALA A 66 -6.11 -10.12 16.34
CA ALA A 66 -6.18 -9.62 14.97
C ALA A 66 -6.21 -10.76 13.94
N GLU A 67 -5.40 -11.81 14.14
CA GLU A 67 -5.42 -13.02 13.31
C GLU A 67 -6.77 -13.74 13.39
N ALA A 68 -7.34 -13.87 14.59
CA ALA A 68 -8.66 -14.48 14.78
C ALA A 68 -9.79 -13.67 14.14
N VAL A 69 -9.77 -12.34 14.24
CA VAL A 69 -10.71 -11.46 13.55
C VAL A 69 -10.59 -11.62 12.03
N ALA A 70 -9.37 -11.69 11.49
CA ALA A 70 -9.17 -11.86 10.06
C ALA A 70 -9.71 -13.20 9.55
N LEU A 71 -9.48 -14.27 10.31
CA LEU A 71 -10.00 -15.61 10.02
C LEU A 71 -11.53 -15.64 10.11
N ALA A 72 -12.12 -15.02 11.14
CA ALA A 72 -13.58 -14.92 11.28
C ALA A 72 -14.23 -14.13 10.13
N LEU A 73 -13.53 -13.12 9.59
CA LEU A 73 -13.98 -12.35 8.43
C LEU A 73 -13.69 -13.02 7.08
N GLY A 74 -13.03 -14.19 7.06
CA GLY A 74 -12.70 -14.94 5.86
C GLY A 74 -11.72 -14.23 4.93
N GLY A 75 -10.84 -13.38 5.46
CA GLY A 75 -9.91 -12.56 4.67
C GLY A 75 -8.44 -12.83 4.96
N ASP A 76 -7.58 -12.54 3.98
CA ASP A 76 -6.12 -12.63 4.14
C ASP A 76 -5.59 -11.53 5.09
N ILE A 77 -4.79 -11.93 6.08
CA ILE A 77 -4.16 -11.06 7.10
C ILE A 77 -2.98 -10.30 6.50
N TRP A 78 -3.16 -9.13 5.88
CA TRP A 78 -2.01 -8.58 5.13
C TRP A 78 -1.61 -7.13 5.32
N CYS A 79 -2.40 -6.27 5.97
CA CYS A 79 -1.89 -4.91 6.25
C CYS A 79 -2.48 -4.22 7.47
N TRP A 80 -3.72 -4.52 7.84
CA TRP A 80 -4.37 -3.87 8.98
C TRP A 80 -4.04 -4.55 10.33
N ALA A 81 -3.70 -5.84 10.31
CA ALA A 81 -3.46 -6.65 11.51
C ALA A 81 -2.07 -6.44 12.14
N LEU A 82 -1.12 -5.87 11.38
CA LEU A 82 0.17 -5.48 11.94
C LEU A 82 -0.05 -4.24 12.81
N PRO A 83 0.33 -4.22 14.09
CA PRO A 83 0.10 -3.04 14.93
C PRO A 83 0.75 -1.80 14.29
N SER A 84 -0.03 -0.75 14.03
CA SER A 84 0.54 0.59 13.83
C SER A 84 0.99 1.08 15.20
N THR A 85 2.06 1.87 15.26
CA THR A 85 2.33 2.59 16.51
C THR A 85 1.29 3.70 16.70
N VAL A 86 0.99 4.04 17.94
CA VAL A 86 0.09 5.17 18.27
C VAL A 86 0.60 6.45 17.60
N GLU A 87 1.92 6.65 17.60
CA GLU A 87 2.59 7.77 16.93
C GLU A 87 2.33 7.84 15.42
N GLU A 88 2.26 6.70 14.73
CA GLU A 88 1.95 6.66 13.29
C GLU A 88 0.51 7.08 13.01
N VAL A 89 -0.43 6.64 13.85
CA VAL A 89 -1.84 7.03 13.72
C VAL A 89 -2.00 8.51 14.04
N ASP A 90 -1.38 9.00 15.12
CA ASP A 90 -1.45 10.40 15.54
C ASP A 90 -0.82 11.32 14.49
N ALA A 91 0.34 10.94 13.92
CA ALA A 91 0.97 11.69 12.83
C ALA A 91 0.08 11.75 11.59
N ALA A 92 -0.58 10.64 11.24
CA ALA A 92 -1.54 10.61 10.13
C ALA A 92 -2.78 11.47 10.40
N GLN A 93 -3.35 11.41 11.61
CA GLN A 93 -4.45 12.27 12.01
C GLN A 93 -4.04 13.75 12.00
N GLY A 94 -2.83 14.07 12.46
CA GLY A 94 -2.25 15.41 12.38
C GLY A 94 -2.17 15.90 10.94
N ALA A 95 -1.64 15.07 10.03
CA ALA A 95 -1.59 15.38 8.60
C ALA A 95 -2.98 15.54 7.96
N LEU A 96 -3.99 14.80 8.41
CA LEU A 96 -5.37 14.98 7.95
C LEU A 96 -6.01 16.27 8.51
N LYS A 97 -5.69 16.65 9.76
CA LYS A 97 -6.22 17.87 10.39
C LYS A 97 -5.72 19.15 9.73
N THR A 98 -4.53 19.15 9.11
CA THR A 98 -4.03 20.29 8.34
C THR A 98 -4.73 20.44 6.99
N MET A 99 -5.42 19.41 6.52
CA MET A 99 -6.20 19.46 5.28
C MET A 99 -7.56 20.10 5.52
N LEU A 100 -7.97 20.95 4.57
CA LEU A 100 -9.35 21.41 4.46
C LEU A 100 -10.31 20.21 4.31
N GLU A 101 -11.53 20.35 4.82
CA GLU A 101 -12.58 19.33 4.76
C GLU A 101 -12.81 18.84 3.32
N ASP A 102 -12.96 19.77 2.36
CA ASP A 102 -13.09 19.45 0.94
C ASP A 102 -11.93 18.61 0.40
N GLY A 103 -10.71 18.87 0.88
CA GLY A 103 -9.52 18.11 0.51
C GLY A 103 -9.59 16.67 1.01
N ARG A 104 -10.07 16.47 2.24
CA ARG A 104 -10.27 15.15 2.85
C ARG A 104 -11.34 14.35 2.10
N GLN A 105 -12.46 14.99 1.78
CA GLN A 105 -13.54 14.37 1.01
C GLN A 105 -13.09 13.98 -0.40
N ARG A 106 -12.35 14.86 -1.10
CA ARG A 106 -11.80 14.55 -2.43
C ARG A 106 -10.79 13.41 -2.38
N LEU A 107 -9.92 13.38 -1.36
CA LEU A 107 -8.99 12.28 -1.17
C LEU A 107 -9.75 10.96 -0.94
N LEU A 108 -10.77 10.95 -0.07
CA LEU A 108 -11.57 9.76 0.16
C LEU A 108 -12.27 9.29 -1.13
N ALA A 109 -12.87 10.21 -1.90
CA ALA A 109 -13.50 9.91 -3.17
C ALA A 109 -12.51 9.31 -4.20
N ALA A 110 -11.31 9.90 -4.33
CA ALA A 110 -10.25 9.37 -5.19
C ALA A 110 -9.84 7.94 -4.78
N LEU A 111 -9.71 7.70 -3.47
CA LEU A 111 -9.38 6.37 -2.96
C LEU A 111 -10.49 5.36 -3.23
N ARG A 112 -11.77 5.77 -3.10
CA ARG A 112 -12.98 5.00 -3.45
C ARG A 112 -13.08 4.70 -4.96
N ASN A 113 -12.59 5.60 -5.80
CA ASN A 113 -12.54 5.39 -7.26
C ASN A 113 -11.38 4.48 -7.71
N GLY A 114 -10.49 4.09 -6.80
CA GLY A 114 -9.40 3.17 -7.09
C GLY A 114 -8.15 3.82 -7.66
N ASP A 115 -8.00 5.12 -7.44
CA ASP A 115 -6.78 5.85 -7.72
C ASP A 115 -5.59 5.29 -6.95
N ASN A 116 -4.39 5.53 -7.48
CA ASN A 116 -3.17 5.13 -6.82
C ASN A 116 -2.99 5.92 -5.53
N PHE A 117 -2.92 5.21 -4.39
CA PHE A 117 -2.84 5.82 -3.06
C PHE A 117 -1.72 6.87 -2.92
N CYS A 118 -0.51 6.54 -3.37
CA CYS A 118 0.63 7.44 -3.25
C CYS A 118 0.46 8.70 -4.11
N ALA A 119 -0.12 8.56 -5.31
CA ALA A 119 -0.41 9.69 -6.19
C ALA A 119 -1.49 10.61 -5.60
N ALA A 120 -2.60 10.03 -5.14
CA ALA A 120 -3.71 10.77 -4.55
C ALA A 120 -3.28 11.55 -3.30
N VAL A 121 -2.52 10.91 -2.39
CA VAL A 121 -1.98 11.57 -1.20
C VAL A 121 -1.06 12.75 -1.57
N LYS A 122 -0.15 12.57 -2.53
CA LYS A 122 0.74 13.67 -2.96
C LYS A 122 -0.01 14.83 -3.60
N GLN A 123 -1.09 14.54 -4.33
CA GLN A 123 -1.92 15.56 -4.97
C GLN A 123 -2.68 16.42 -3.95
N HIS A 124 -3.18 15.81 -2.86
CA HIS A 124 -4.04 16.49 -1.90
C HIS A 124 -3.33 16.98 -0.63
N CYS A 125 -2.22 16.35 -0.23
CA CYS A 125 -1.48 16.68 1.00
C CYS A 125 -0.07 17.22 0.71
N GLY A 126 0.40 17.15 -0.54
CA GLY A 126 1.80 17.41 -0.85
C GLY A 126 2.75 16.29 -0.39
N LYS A 127 4.04 16.45 -0.70
CA LYS A 127 5.05 15.39 -0.52
C LYS A 127 5.51 15.22 0.93
N LYS A 128 5.59 16.31 1.71
CA LYS A 128 6.08 16.29 3.09
C LYS A 128 5.00 15.76 4.04
N ASP A 129 3.83 16.37 4.02
CA ASP A 129 2.74 16.03 4.95
C ASP A 129 2.09 14.69 4.61
N GLY A 130 2.11 14.29 3.33
CA GLY A 130 1.64 12.99 2.88
C GLY A 130 2.46 11.78 3.37
N GLN A 131 3.67 11.97 3.94
CA GLN A 131 4.49 10.83 4.38
C GLN A 131 3.85 10.03 5.51
N ALA A 132 3.25 10.71 6.50
CA ALA A 132 2.58 10.04 7.61
C ALA A 132 1.44 9.14 7.11
N LEU A 133 0.62 9.66 6.18
CA LEU A 133 -0.46 8.91 5.53
C LEU A 133 0.10 7.71 4.75
N MET A 134 1.16 7.91 3.98
CA MET A 134 1.78 6.84 3.19
C MET A 134 2.33 5.69 4.06
N ARG A 135 2.88 6.00 5.24
CA ARG A 135 3.34 4.99 6.21
C ARG A 135 2.19 4.19 6.78
N LEU A 136 1.12 4.88 7.19
CA LEU A 136 -0.07 4.23 7.77
C LEU A 136 -0.78 3.31 6.76
N GLY A 137 -0.77 3.69 5.49
CA GLY A 137 -1.28 2.88 4.39
C GLY A 137 -2.74 3.15 4.03
N LYS A 138 -3.13 2.73 2.81
CA LYS A 138 -4.41 3.11 2.18
C LYS A 138 -5.63 2.82 3.06
N THR A 139 -5.77 1.59 3.53
CA THR A 139 -6.98 1.13 4.24
C THR A 139 -7.23 1.92 5.52
N ARG A 140 -6.18 2.11 6.33
CA ARG A 140 -6.28 2.89 7.57
C ARG A 140 -6.53 4.36 7.31
N VAL A 141 -5.89 4.94 6.30
CA VAL A 141 -6.16 6.32 5.88
C VAL A 141 -7.61 6.49 5.43
N MET A 142 -8.16 5.53 4.68
CA MET A 142 -9.60 5.56 4.32
C MET A 142 -10.49 5.56 5.57
N TRP A 143 -10.21 4.71 6.56
CA TRP A 143 -10.98 4.70 7.81
C TRP A 143 -10.85 6.01 8.61
N LEU A 144 -9.66 6.60 8.68
CA LEU A 144 -9.47 7.92 9.31
C LEU A 144 -10.20 9.05 8.57
N LEU A 145 -10.42 8.89 7.27
CA LEU A 145 -11.21 9.81 6.45
C LEU A 145 -12.73 9.57 6.56
N GLY A 146 -13.18 8.57 7.34
CA GLY A 146 -14.60 8.27 7.54
C GLY A 146 -15.17 7.19 6.62
N ALA A 147 -14.32 6.41 5.93
CA ALA A 147 -14.78 5.22 5.23
C ALA A 147 -15.42 4.20 6.19
N SER A 148 -16.41 3.45 5.69
CA SER A 148 -17.00 2.40 6.50
C SER A 148 -15.97 1.29 6.81
N PRO A 149 -16.15 0.52 7.89
CA PRO A 149 -15.25 -0.59 8.20
C PRO A 149 -15.22 -1.68 7.11
N GLU A 150 -16.21 -1.73 6.23
CA GLU A 150 -16.29 -2.66 5.09
C GLU A 150 -15.41 -2.22 3.91
N GLU A 151 -15.30 -0.91 3.73
CA GLU A 151 -14.47 -0.30 2.69
C GLU A 151 -12.99 -0.61 2.98
N GLY A 152 -12.34 -1.34 2.07
CA GLY A 152 -10.93 -1.74 2.25
C GLY A 152 -10.65 -3.22 1.96
N ILE A 153 -11.69 -4.05 1.87
CA ILE A 153 -11.57 -5.50 1.62
C ILE A 153 -11.43 -5.81 0.12
N GLU A 154 -12.09 -5.07 -0.76
CA GLU A 154 -12.30 -5.46 -2.16
C GLU A 154 -11.06 -5.29 -3.07
N TRP A 155 -10.09 -4.49 -2.64
CA TRP A 155 -9.01 -3.96 -3.47
C TRP A 155 -7.86 -4.95 -3.72
N THR A 156 -7.78 -6.00 -2.89
CA THR A 156 -6.68 -6.99 -2.91
C THR A 156 -6.73 -7.92 -4.12
N LYS A 157 -7.84 -7.96 -4.87
CA LYS A 157 -7.96 -8.80 -6.07
C LYS A 157 -7.28 -8.23 -7.33
N ARG A 158 -6.60 -7.07 -7.27
CA ARG A 158 -5.85 -6.53 -8.42
C ARG A 158 -4.66 -7.45 -8.73
N LYS A 159 -4.87 -8.41 -9.66
CA LYS A 159 -3.83 -9.21 -10.32
C LYS A 159 -2.64 -8.29 -10.64
N ARG A 160 -1.51 -8.49 -9.96
CA ARG A 160 -0.23 -7.89 -10.36
C ARG A 160 -0.04 -8.20 -11.85
N ARG A 161 -0.28 -7.21 -12.72
CA ARG A 161 0.12 -7.29 -14.12
C ARG A 161 1.63 -7.44 -14.09
N ARG A 162 2.12 -8.66 -14.30
CA ARG A 162 3.56 -8.92 -14.40
C ARG A 162 4.11 -7.93 -15.41
N PRO A 163 5.18 -7.17 -15.08
CA PRO A 163 5.83 -6.34 -16.08
C PRO A 163 6.24 -7.26 -17.22
N ARG A 164 5.68 -7.01 -18.40
CA ARG A 164 6.00 -7.73 -19.64
C ARG A 164 7.48 -7.45 -19.86
N ARG A 165 8.36 -8.41 -19.49
CA ARG A 165 9.79 -8.35 -19.83
C ARG A 165 9.85 -8.14 -21.33
N LYS A 166 10.23 -6.95 -21.79
CA LYS A 166 10.62 -6.72 -23.18
C LYS A 166 11.86 -7.59 -23.39
N GLY A 167 11.64 -8.78 -23.95
CA GLY A 167 12.70 -9.63 -24.44
C GLY A 167 13.47 -8.83 -25.47
N LYS A 168 14.71 -8.50 -25.14
CA LYS A 168 15.70 -7.99 -26.06
C LYS A 168 16.00 -9.15 -27.00
N GLN A 169 15.45 -9.15 -28.21
CA GLN A 169 15.89 -10.02 -29.28
C GLN A 169 17.35 -9.69 -29.54
N VAL A 170 18.24 -10.62 -29.22
CA VAL A 170 19.60 -10.64 -29.73
C VAL A 170 19.51 -11.31 -31.10
N THR A 171 19.56 -10.51 -32.16
CA THR A 171 19.84 -10.98 -33.52
C THR A 171 21.35 -11.03 -33.68
N GLU A 172 21.92 -12.24 -33.68
CA GLU A 172 23.21 -12.50 -34.34
C GLU A 172 22.94 -12.74 -35.83
N ALA A 173 23.84 -12.19 -36.64
CA ALA A 173 23.74 -12.06 -38.07
C ALA A 173 24.54 -13.13 -38.80
N GLU A 174 24.06 -13.53 -39.98
CA GLU A 174 24.82 -13.91 -41.19
C GLU A 174 23.85 -13.70 -42.38
N SER A 175 24.10 -12.68 -43.22
CA SER A 175 24.64 -12.79 -44.61
C SER A 175 23.55 -13.30 -45.59
N GLU A 176 23.17 -12.68 -46.72
CA GLU A 176 23.83 -11.78 -47.67
C GLU A 176 22.81 -10.90 -48.44
N GLU A 177 23.32 -9.79 -48.97
CA GLU A 177 22.92 -8.98 -50.15
C GLU A 177 21.48 -9.02 -50.71
N SER A 178 20.84 -7.85 -50.80
CA SER A 178 20.62 -7.19 -52.10
C SER A 178 20.02 -5.78 -51.97
N PHE A 179 20.41 -4.93 -52.91
CA PHE A 179 20.10 -3.51 -53.12
C PHE A 179 18.60 -3.19 -53.22
N SER A 180 18.15 -2.03 -52.68
CA SER A 180 17.52 -0.97 -53.49
C SER A 180 17.11 0.27 -52.66
N SER A 181 17.58 1.41 -53.16
CA SER A 181 17.18 2.82 -53.04
C SER A 181 15.97 3.30 -52.20
N GLU A 182 16.30 4.37 -51.46
CA GLU A 182 15.61 5.66 -51.35
C GLU A 182 14.34 5.89 -50.50
N LYS A 183 14.48 6.96 -49.69
CA LYS A 183 13.51 7.94 -49.16
C LYS A 183 12.94 7.76 -47.75
N ASN A 184 13.26 8.80 -46.98
CA ASN A 184 12.44 9.58 -46.06
C ASN A 184 12.48 9.32 -44.53
N GLU A 185 12.87 10.42 -43.88
CA GLU A 185 12.49 10.94 -42.55
C GLU A 185 13.44 10.70 -41.36
N PRO A 186 13.99 11.78 -40.75
CA PRO A 186 14.76 11.67 -39.52
C PRO A 186 13.80 11.48 -38.34
N SER A 187 13.68 10.23 -37.88
CA SER A 187 12.91 9.86 -36.68
C SER A 187 13.28 10.73 -35.46
N GLU A 188 12.33 11.49 -34.94
CA GLU A 188 12.46 12.33 -33.74
C GLU A 188 12.99 11.58 -32.50
N ALA A 189 12.83 10.26 -32.47
CA ALA A 189 13.30 9.38 -31.39
C ALA A 189 14.83 9.36 -31.23
N LYS A 190 15.61 9.64 -32.29
CA LYS A 190 17.08 9.70 -32.19
C LYS A 190 17.55 11.00 -31.53
N LYS A 191 16.83 12.11 -31.75
CA LYS A 191 17.16 13.43 -31.18
C LYS A 191 16.94 13.46 -29.66
N THR A 192 15.88 12.81 -29.17
CA THR A 192 15.59 12.75 -27.72
C THR A 192 16.57 11.85 -26.97
N HIS A 193 17.02 10.76 -27.58
CA HIS A 193 18.03 9.87 -27.00
C HIS A 193 19.39 10.57 -26.86
N ASP A 194 19.81 11.31 -27.89
CA ASP A 194 21.10 12.01 -27.88
C ASP A 194 21.12 13.19 -26.90
N ALA A 195 20.02 13.96 -26.82
CA ALA A 195 19.85 15.01 -25.81
C ALA A 195 19.90 14.46 -24.36
N THR A 196 19.33 13.27 -24.14
CA THR A 196 19.36 12.60 -22.83
C THR A 196 20.78 12.17 -22.47
N LEU A 197 21.56 11.65 -23.43
CA LEU A 197 22.95 11.27 -23.20
C LEU A 197 23.85 12.47 -22.93
N GLN A 198 23.64 13.58 -23.63
CA GLN A 198 24.36 14.83 -23.37
C GLN A 198 24.07 15.38 -21.97
N PHE A 199 22.81 15.36 -21.53
CA PHE A 199 22.43 15.77 -20.18
C PHE A 199 23.10 14.92 -19.08
N LEU A 200 23.14 13.60 -19.26
CA LEU A 200 23.80 12.71 -18.29
C LEU A 200 25.32 12.90 -18.23
N ARG A 201 25.99 13.22 -19.35
CA ARG A 201 27.42 13.59 -19.33
C ARG A 201 27.67 14.88 -18.56
N SER A 202 26.85 15.91 -18.77
CA SER A 202 26.97 17.19 -18.05
C SER A 202 26.84 17.04 -16.53
N ILE A 203 25.94 16.16 -16.05
CA ILE A 203 25.81 15.87 -14.62
C ILE A 203 27.07 15.20 -14.08
N ARG A 204 27.68 14.28 -14.85
CA ARG A 204 28.88 13.54 -14.43
C ARG A 204 30.09 14.47 -14.32
N GLU A 205 30.27 15.37 -15.28
CA GLU A 205 31.35 16.37 -15.27
C GLU A 205 31.20 17.35 -14.11
N LYS A 206 29.99 17.85 -13.85
CA LYS A 206 29.73 18.72 -12.69
C LYS A 206 30.02 18.05 -11.34
N ARG A 207 29.73 16.74 -11.21
CA ARG A 207 30.07 15.99 -10.00
C ARG A 207 31.57 15.82 -9.82
N ASN A 208 32.30 15.55 -10.90
CA ASN A 208 33.75 15.39 -10.86
C ASN A 208 34.45 16.72 -10.51
N ALA A 209 34.01 17.85 -11.10
CA ALA A 209 34.54 19.17 -10.77
C ALA A 209 34.33 19.54 -9.30
N LYS A 210 33.13 19.27 -8.76
CA LYS A 210 32.81 19.54 -7.35
C LYS A 210 33.63 18.68 -6.37
N MET A 211 34.04 17.47 -6.75
CA MET A 211 34.93 16.66 -5.92
C MET A 211 36.36 17.17 -5.92
N GLN A 212 36.83 17.80 -7.00
CA GLN A 212 38.18 18.37 -7.06
C GLN A 212 38.31 19.64 -6.20
N GLU A 213 37.28 20.48 -6.14
CA GLU A 213 37.26 21.68 -5.29
C GLU A 213 37.28 21.39 -3.78
N THR A 214 36.86 20.19 -3.34
CA THR A 214 36.83 19.80 -1.92
C THR A 214 38.12 19.14 -1.42
N THR A 215 39.18 19.10 -2.24
CA THR A 215 40.46 18.43 -1.93
C THR A 215 41.64 19.39 -1.70
N CYS A 216 41.37 20.69 -1.55
CA CYS A 216 42.33 21.69 -1.12
C CYS A 216 42.03 22.16 0.30
#